data_AF-A0A1V5CJ05-F1
#
_entry.id   AF-A0A1V5CJ05-F1
#
_cell.length_a   1.000
_cell.length_b   1.000
_cell.length_c   1.000
_cell.angle_alpha   90.00
_cell.angle_beta   90.00
_cell.angle_gamma   90.00
#
_symmetry.space_group_name_H-M   'P 1'
#
loop_
_entity.id
_entity.type
_entity.pdbx_description
1 polymer ?
#
loop_
_entity_poly.entity_id
_entity_poly.type
_entity_poly.pdbx_seq_one_letter_code
_entity_poly.pdbx_strand_id
1 'polypeptide(L)'
;MTVSHFIDYLNPLTYMSHAQYMSVWRVVFEAVLQGFWARLFASSALFLAFFIGVYRQRIVAGVLLFFLSVAIAYGGSILRFVLGL
;
A
#
# COMPACT_ATOMS: atom_id res chain seq x y z
N MET A 1 -16.33 6.15 -37.18
CA MET A 1 -15.99 6.79 -35.89
C MET A 1 -14.48 6.74 -35.74
N THR A 2 -13.83 7.88 -35.95
CA THR A 2 -12.37 8.02 -35.90
C THR A 2 -11.89 7.91 -34.45
N VAL A 3 -10.75 7.25 -34.24
CA VAL A 3 -10.11 7.00 -32.93
C VAL A 3 -9.97 8.28 -32.09
N SER A 4 -9.86 9.45 -32.74
CA SER A 4 -9.84 10.77 -32.10
C SER A 4 -11.03 11.04 -31.18
N HIS A 5 -12.26 10.75 -31.63
CA HIS A 5 -13.46 10.98 -30.82
C HIS A 5 -13.57 10.08 -29.59
N PHE A 6 -12.96 8.89 -29.64
CA PHE A 6 -12.95 7.96 -28.52
C PHE A 6 -11.99 8.41 -27.41
N ILE A 7 -10.86 8.99 -27.81
CA ILE A 7 -9.88 9.58 -26.89
C ILE A 7 -10.44 10.84 -26.25
N ASP A 8 -11.18 11.66 -26.99
CA ASP A 8 -11.83 12.86 -26.46
C ASP A 8 -12.93 12.52 -25.43
N TYR A 9 -13.69 11.43 -25.63
CA TYR A 9 -14.67 10.96 -24.65
C TYR A 9 -14.03 10.44 -23.36
N LEU A 10 -12.83 9.85 -23.47
CA LEU A 10 -12.04 9.39 -22.34
C LEU A 10 -11.30 10.53 -21.63
N ASN A 11 -11.32 11.75 -22.17
CA ASN A 11 -10.64 12.88 -21.56
C ASN A 11 -11.41 13.34 -20.30
N PRO A 12 -10.89 13.08 -19.09
CA PRO A 12 -11.59 13.42 -17.86
C PRO A 12 -11.61 14.93 -17.61
N LEU A 13 -10.78 15.71 -18.32
CA LEU A 13 -10.76 17.18 -18.25
C LEU A 13 -12.01 17.83 -18.85
N THR A 14 -12.78 17.09 -19.64
CA THR A 14 -14.07 17.54 -20.20
C THR A 14 -15.18 17.55 -19.14
N TYR A 15 -15.04 16.72 -18.09
CA TYR A 15 -16.05 16.51 -17.05
C TYR A 15 -15.57 16.96 -15.66
N MET A 16 -14.28 17.21 -15.47
CA MET A 16 -13.67 17.49 -14.18
C MET A 16 -12.66 18.64 -14.29
N SER A 17 -12.69 19.56 -13.33
CA SER A 17 -11.70 20.64 -13.22
C SER A 17 -10.28 20.09 -13.04
N HIS A 18 -9.28 20.76 -13.60
CA HIS A 18 -7.86 20.42 -13.39
C HIS A 18 -7.51 20.25 -11.91
N ALA A 19 -8.07 21.09 -11.03
CA ALA A 19 -7.82 21.02 -9.60
C ALA A 19 -8.38 19.74 -8.97
N GLN A 20 -9.57 19.32 -9.42
CA GLN A 20 -10.22 18.10 -8.95
C GLN A 20 -9.49 16.85 -9.45
N TYR A 21 -9.07 16.84 -10.72
CA TYR A 21 -8.24 15.75 -11.27
C TYR A 21 -6.95 15.58 -10.46
N MET A 22 -6.23 16.67 -10.20
CA MET A 22 -5.01 16.64 -9.40
C MET A 22 -5.27 16.14 -7.97
N SER A 23 -6.38 16.53 -7.35
CA SER A 23 -6.73 16.03 -6.01
C SER A 23 -7.02 14.53 -5.97
N VAL A 24 -7.74 13.99 -6.97
CA VAL A 24 -8.04 12.55 -7.05
C VAL A 24 -6.75 11.77 -7.21
N TRP A 25 -5.89 12.17 -8.15
CA TRP A 25 -4.61 11.51 -8.34
C TRP A 25 -3.69 11.63 -7.13
N ARG A 26 -3.68 12.78 -6.44
CA ARG A 26 -2.93 12.94 -5.20
C ARG A 26 -3.40 11.97 -4.12
N VAL A 27 -4.71 11.85 -3.90
CA VAL A 27 -5.27 10.91 -2.91
C VAL A 27 -5.00 9.46 -3.30
N VAL A 28 -5.13 9.10 -4.58
CA VAL A 28 -4.82 7.76 -5.07
C VAL A 28 -3.33 7.43 -4.88
N PHE A 29 -2.45 8.36 -5.23
CA PHE A 29 -1.01 8.20 -5.00
C PHE A 29 -0.68 8.09 -3.51
N GLU A 30 -1.29 8.92 -2.68
CA GLU A 30 -1.08 8.91 -1.23
C GLU A 30 -1.59 7.60 -0.61
N ALA A 31 -2.76 7.12 -1.01
CA ALA A 31 -3.30 5.85 -0.56
C ALA A 31 -2.42 4.67 -0.99
N VAL A 32 -2.02 4.62 -2.27
CA VAL A 32 -1.29 3.49 -2.85
C VAL A 32 0.16 3.46 -2.37
N LEU A 33 0.86 4.59 -2.41
CA LEU A 33 2.31 4.63 -2.17
C LEU A 33 2.69 4.97 -0.73
N GLN A 34 1.82 5.67 0.02
CA GLN A 34 2.18 6.21 1.33
C GLN A 34 1.80 5.29 2.51
N GLY A 35 1.44 4.03 2.26
CA GLY A 35 1.25 3.05 3.33
C GLY A 35 0.49 1.77 2.98
N PHE A 36 -0.22 1.72 1.84
CA PHE A 36 -0.94 0.51 1.44
C PHE A 36 -0.01 -0.69 1.27
N TRP A 37 1.09 -0.55 0.52
CA TRP A 37 2.05 -1.63 0.32
C TRP A 37 2.71 -2.11 1.61
N ALA A 38 3.07 -1.20 2.52
CA ALA A 38 3.66 -1.58 3.80
C ALA A 38 2.68 -2.43 4.63
N ARG A 39 1.40 -2.05 4.69
CA ARG A 39 0.34 -2.80 5.39
C ARG A 39 0.05 -4.13 4.70
N LEU A 40 0.03 -4.16 3.36
CA LEU A 40 -0.15 -5.37 2.57
C LEU A 40 0.97 -6.38 2.87
N PHE A 41 2.24 -5.97 2.73
CA PHE A 41 3.40 -6.83 2.98
C PHE A 41 3.46 -7.29 4.44
N ALA A 42 3.18 -6.42 5.40
CA ALA A 42 3.11 -6.79 6.80
C ALA A 42 2.03 -7.87 7.05
N SER A 43 0.83 -7.70 6.50
CA SER A 43 -0.27 -8.66 6.67
C SER A 43 0.05 -10.00 6.03
N SER A 44 0.64 -10.00 4.83
CA SER A 44 1.12 -11.22 4.18
C SER A 44 2.25 -11.90 4.95
N ALA A 45 3.20 -11.13 5.49
CA ALA A 45 4.28 -11.66 6.33
C ALA A 45 3.75 -12.26 7.64
N LEU A 46 2.73 -11.65 8.24
CA LEU A 46 2.05 -12.18 9.43
C LEU A 46 1.34 -13.49 9.12
N PHE A 47 0.62 -13.55 8.00
CA PHE A 47 -0.03 -14.77 7.53
C PHE A 47 0.98 -15.89 7.30
N LEU A 48 2.11 -15.58 6.64
CA LEU A 48 3.20 -16.53 6.43
C LEU A 48 3.87 -16.97 7.74
N ALA A 49 4.05 -16.05 8.70
CA ALA A 49 4.57 -16.37 10.03
C ALA A 49 3.69 -17.40 10.73
N PHE A 50 2.38 -17.19 10.68
CA PHE A 50 1.40 -18.11 11.27
C PHE A 50 1.37 -19.45 10.53
N PHE A 51 1.39 -19.41 9.19
CA PHE A 51 1.41 -20.61 8.36
C PHE A 51 2.68 -21.45 8.61
N ILE A 52 3.86 -20.84 8.68
CA ILE A 52 5.12 -21.55 8.96
C ILE A 52 5.16 -22.06 10.40
N GLY A 53 4.71 -21.26 11.36
CA GLY A 53 4.67 -21.65 12.77
C GLY A 53 3.75 -22.85 13.02
N VAL A 54 2.51 -22.79 12.50
CA VAL A 54 1.49 -23.82 12.73
C VAL A 54 1.67 -25.02 11.81
N TYR A 55 1.86 -24.80 10.51
CA TYR A 55 1.85 -25.87 9.50
C TYR A 55 3.19 -26.61 9.38
N ARG A 56 4.33 -25.90 9.52
CA ARG A 56 5.67 -26.52 9.49
C ARG A 56 6.21 -26.87 10.88
N GLN A 57 5.45 -26.63 11.95
CA GLN A 57 5.85 -26.82 13.36
C GLN A 57 7.17 -26.12 13.74
N ARG A 58 7.63 -25.16 12.93
CA ARG A 58 8.87 -24.40 13.17
C ARG A 58 8.53 -23.10 13.87
N ILE A 59 8.13 -23.22 15.13
CA ILE A 59 7.68 -22.11 15.99
C ILE A 59 8.71 -20.96 16.01
N VAL A 60 10.01 -21.28 16.16
CA VAL A 60 11.09 -20.27 16.22
C VAL A 60 11.13 -19.41 14.95
N ALA A 61 11.00 -20.02 13.77
CA ALA A 61 11.00 -19.30 12.51
C ALA A 61 9.73 -18.43 12.35
N GLY A 62 8.58 -18.93 12.80
CA GLY A 62 7.33 -18.17 12.83
C GLY A 62 7.41 -16.94 13.73
N VAL A 63 8.01 -17.06 14.91
CA VAL A 63 8.20 -15.93 15.85
C VAL A 63 9.11 -14.85 15.23
N LEU A 64 10.21 -15.23 14.60
CA LEU A 64 11.10 -14.27 13.91
C LEU A 64 10.36 -13.53 12.78
N LEU A 65 9.58 -14.25 11.98
CA LEU A 65 8.76 -13.67 10.92
C LEU A 65 7.65 -12.76 11.45
N PHE A 66 7.08 -13.07 12.61
CA PHE A 66 6.11 -12.22 13.28
C PHE A 66 6.73 -10.88 13.68
N PHE A 67 7.89 -10.90 14.35
CA PHE A 67 8.60 -9.67 14.71
C PHE A 67 9.01 -8.85 13.47
N LEU A 68 9.41 -9.51 12.39
CA LEU A 68 9.72 -8.84 11.12
C LEU A 68 8.47 -8.18 10.51
N SER A 69 7.31 -8.85 10.55
CA SER A 69 6.02 -8.28 10.12
C SER A 69 5.65 -7.04 10.94
N VAL A 70 5.80 -7.10 12.26
CA VAL A 70 5.55 -5.94 13.15
C VAL A 70 6.52 -4.80 12.83
N ALA A 71 7.80 -5.09 12.62
CA ALA A 71 8.79 -4.08 12.24
C ALA A 71 8.46 -3.41 10.89
N ILE A 72 7.96 -4.16 9.90
CA ILE A 72 7.53 -3.60 8.61
C ILE A 72 6.25 -2.78 8.75
N ALA A 73 5.29 -3.26 9.55
CA ALA A 73 4.02 -2.58 9.78
C ALA A 73 4.19 -1.23 10.49
N TYR A 74 5.03 -1.21 11.53
CA TYR A 74 5.21 -0.05 12.39
C TYR A 74 6.48 0.74 12.06
N GLY A 75 7.41 0.22 11.27
CA GLY A 75 8.66 0.90 10.94
C GLY A 75 8.44 2.26 10.30
N GLY A 76 7.49 2.37 9.36
CA GLY A 76 7.13 3.66 8.75
C GLY A 76 6.51 4.65 9.75
N SER A 77 5.68 4.17 10.67
CA SER A 77 5.05 5.00 11.71
C SER A 77 6.04 5.43 12.79
N ILE A 78 6.94 4.53 13.21
CA ILE A 78 8.00 4.80 14.17
C ILE A 78 9.02 5.76 13.57
N LEU A 79 9.41 5.59 12.30
CA LEU A 79 10.31 6.53 11.62
C LEU A 79 9.68 7.92 11.52
N ARG A 80 8.39 8.04 11.20
CA ARG A 80 7.67 9.32 11.24
C ARG A 80 7.67 9.95 12.64
N PHE A 81 7.41 9.15 13.67
CA PHE A 81 7.37 9.61 15.06
C PHE A 81 8.76 10.02 15.59
N VAL A 82 9.81 9.28 15.23
CA VAL A 82 11.20 9.53 15.66
C VAL A 82 11.83 10.68 14.87
N LEU A 83 11.56 10.79 13.57
CA LEU A 83 12.07 11.87 12.73
C LEU A 83 11.24 13.16 12.84
N GLY A 84 10.11 13.14 13.56
CA GLY A 84 9.31 14.33 13.85
C GLY A 84 8.74 15.01 12.60
N LEU A 85 8.35 14.21 11.59
CA LEU A 85 7.88 14.67 10.29
C LEU A 85 6.37 14.51 10.12
#